data_AF-A0A2M7CKV0-F1
#
_entry.id   AF-A0A2M7CKV0-F1
#
_cell.length_a   1.000
_cell.length_b   1.000
_cell.length_c   1.000
_cell.angle_alpha   90.00
_cell.angle_beta   90.00
_cell.angle_gamma   90.00
#
_symmetry.space_group_name_H-M   'P 1'
#
loop_
_entity.id
_entity.type
_entity.pdbx_description
1 polymer ?
#
loop_
_entity_poly.entity_id
_entity_poly.type
_entity_poly.pdbx_seq_one_letter_code
_entity_poly.pdbx_strand_id
1 'polypeptide(L)'
;MNEIKLSDPLASQLRREAESYGLAVEQLIETAVRHYRFLSQREKINAESAWWEALAPEKRARYTGEYVAIHLHAVVDHDKSEEALRKRIRAKYGKTAVLIAPSHGRRELRIVSTRLTPS
;
A
#
# COMPACT_ATOMS: atom_id res chain seq x y z
N MET A 1 -21.71 -0.78 -16.89
CA MET A 1 -21.91 -0.24 -15.54
C MET A 1 -22.24 -1.43 -14.66
N ASN A 2 -21.35 -1.80 -13.72
CA ASN A 2 -21.53 -3.00 -12.90
C ASN A 2 -22.21 -2.58 -11.59
N GLU A 3 -23.46 -2.95 -11.40
CA GLU A 3 -24.26 -2.54 -10.24
C GLU A 3 -23.99 -3.50 -9.07
N ILE A 4 -23.58 -2.97 -7.93
CA ILE A 4 -23.35 -3.77 -6.72
C ILE A 4 -24.66 -3.83 -5.95
N LYS A 5 -25.32 -4.99 -5.93
CA LYS A 5 -26.52 -5.21 -5.11
C LYS A 5 -26.12 -5.42 -3.66
N LEU A 6 -26.57 -4.52 -2.80
CA LEU A 6 -26.43 -4.64 -1.34
C LEU A 6 -27.68 -5.34 -0.77
N SER A 7 -27.48 -6.15 0.26
CA SER A 7 -28.60 -6.71 1.02
C SER A 7 -29.36 -5.60 1.75
N ASP A 8 -30.69 -5.71 1.80
CA ASP A 8 -31.58 -4.77 2.48
C ASP A 8 -31.15 -4.38 3.92
N PRO A 9 -30.72 -5.32 4.80
CA PRO A 9 -30.22 -4.98 6.13
C PRO A 9 -28.95 -4.12 6.09
N LEU A 10 -28.05 -4.38 5.14
CA LEU A 10 -26.79 -3.65 5.00
C LEU A 10 -27.03 -2.24 4.44
N ALA A 11 -27.95 -2.09 3.49
CA ALA A 11 -28.33 -0.79 2.95
C ALA A 11 -28.99 0.10 4.03
N SER A 12 -29.85 -0.50 4.86
CA SER A 12 -30.48 0.19 6.00
C SER A 12 -29.46 0.59 7.06
N GLN A 13 -28.46 -0.25 7.33
CA GLN A 13 -27.37 0.08 8.25
C GLN A 13 -26.51 1.24 7.71
N LEU A 14 -26.09 1.18 6.45
CA LEU A 14 -25.31 2.23 5.81
C LEU A 14 -26.04 3.58 5.80
N ARG A 15 -27.36 3.59 5.58
CA ARG A 15 -28.17 4.83 5.67
C ARG A 15 -28.16 5.44 7.06
N ARG A 16 -28.39 4.62 8.10
CA ARG A 16 -28.37 5.09 9.51
C ARG A 16 -26.99 5.64 9.90
N GLU A 17 -25.94 4.95 9.46
CA GLU A 17 -24.56 5.35 9.76
C GLU A 17 -24.20 6.65 9.03
N ALA A 18 -24.56 6.76 7.74
CA ALA A 18 -24.38 7.97 6.96
C ALA A 18 -25.14 9.17 7.57
N GLU A 19 -26.38 8.97 8.01
CA GLU A 19 -27.18 9.99 8.70
C GLU A 19 -26.53 10.43 10.02
N SER A 20 -26.01 9.49 10.81
CA SER A 20 -25.27 9.80 12.05
C SER A 20 -24.01 10.60 11.81
N TYR A 21 -23.36 10.43 10.66
CA TYR A 21 -22.18 11.22 10.26
C TYR A 21 -22.55 12.49 9.48
N GLY A 22 -23.83 12.72 9.17
CA GLY A 22 -24.27 13.85 8.33
C GLY A 22 -23.77 13.76 6.88
N LEU A 23 -23.48 12.55 6.39
CA LEU A 23 -22.92 12.28 5.06
C LEU A 23 -23.94 11.58 4.15
N ALA A 24 -23.77 11.72 2.84
CA ALA A 24 -24.46 10.86 1.89
C ALA A 24 -23.89 9.42 1.95
N VAL A 25 -24.74 8.41 1.71
CA VAL A 25 -24.32 7.00 1.69
C VAL A 25 -23.18 6.77 0.70
N GLU A 26 -23.20 7.43 -0.44
CA GLU A 26 -22.12 7.36 -1.44
C GLU A 26 -20.79 7.87 -0.88
N GLN A 27 -20.79 9.00 -0.16
CA GLN A 27 -19.59 9.57 0.46
C GLN A 27 -19.04 8.69 1.59
N LEU A 28 -19.92 8.07 2.37
CA LEU A 28 -19.54 7.08 3.38
C LEU A 28 -18.84 5.88 2.73
N ILE A 29 -19.42 5.33 1.65
CA ILE A 29 -18.86 4.18 0.94
C ILE A 29 -17.53 4.55 0.29
N GLU A 30 -17.42 5.70 -0.37
CA GLU A 30 -16.17 6.17 -0.94
C GLU A 30 -15.07 6.27 0.11
N THR A 31 -15.39 6.82 1.28
CA THR A 31 -14.47 6.96 2.40
C THR A 31 -14.07 5.58 2.95
N ALA A 32 -15.03 4.68 3.15
CA ALA A 32 -14.79 3.33 3.62
C ALA A 32 -13.91 2.54 2.65
N VAL A 33 -14.15 2.62 1.34
CA VAL A 33 -13.34 1.96 0.32
C VAL A 33 -11.92 2.53 0.29
N ARG A 34 -11.76 3.86 0.39
CA ARG A 34 -10.43 4.49 0.48
C ARG A 34 -9.69 4.03 1.73
N HIS A 35 -10.38 3.98 2.87
CA HIS A 35 -9.78 3.57 4.13
C HIS A 35 -9.39 2.09 4.12
N TYR A 36 -10.26 1.20 3.61
CA TYR A 36 -9.97 -0.22 3.46
C TYR A 36 -8.75 -0.45 2.55
N ARG A 37 -8.69 0.25 1.41
CA ARG A 37 -7.51 0.21 0.53
C ARG A 37 -6.25 0.69 1.25
N PHE A 38 -6.34 1.76 2.03
CA PHE A 38 -5.20 2.26 2.78
C PHE A 38 -4.70 1.26 3.83
N LEU A 39 -5.61 0.66 4.60
CA LEU A 39 -5.29 -0.36 5.60
C LEU A 39 -4.66 -1.60 4.97
N SER A 40 -5.27 -2.13 3.91
CA SER A 40 -4.75 -3.30 3.20
C SER A 40 -3.35 -3.06 2.60
N GLN A 41 -3.12 -1.87 2.04
CA GLN A 41 -1.80 -1.49 1.54
C GLN A 41 -0.78 -1.37 2.68
N ARG A 42 -1.20 -0.86 3.84
CA ARG A 42 -0.33 -0.74 5.03
C ARG A 42 0.02 -2.10 5.62
N GLU A 43 -0.95 -3.01 5.74
CA GLU A 43 -0.72 -4.39 6.19
C GLU A 43 0.23 -5.12 5.28
N LYS A 44 0.05 -5.00 3.96
CA LYS A 44 0.94 -5.59 2.98
C LYS A 44 2.38 -5.10 3.14
N ILE A 45 2.58 -3.79 3.28
CA ILE A 45 3.91 -3.20 3.47
C ILE A 45 4.52 -3.65 4.81
N ASN A 46 3.74 -3.73 5.87
CA ASN A 46 4.21 -4.24 7.17
C ASN A 46 4.65 -5.71 7.07
N ALA A 47 3.91 -6.54 6.34
CA ALA A 47 4.27 -7.93 6.09
C ALA A 47 5.57 -8.04 5.26
N GLU A 48 5.73 -7.24 4.21
CA GLU A 48 6.94 -7.17 3.40
C GLU A 48 8.16 -6.70 4.20
N SER A 49 7.97 -5.72 5.09
CA SER A 49 9.01 -5.24 5.99
C SER A 49 9.40 -6.31 7.02
N ALA A 50 8.43 -6.96 7.65
CA ALA A 50 8.69 -8.03 8.62
C ALA A 50 9.44 -9.20 7.96
N TRP A 51 9.07 -9.56 6.73
CA TRP A 51 9.78 -10.58 5.95
C TRP A 51 11.22 -10.17 5.64
N TRP A 52 11.45 -8.91 5.25
CA TRP A 52 12.80 -8.39 4.99
C TRP A 52 13.68 -8.38 6.24
N GLU A 53 13.12 -7.98 7.38
CA GLU A 53 13.85 -7.98 8.66
C GLU A 53 14.12 -9.40 9.17
N ALA A 54 13.23 -10.35 8.90
CA ALA A 54 13.41 -11.77 9.21
C ALA A 54 14.40 -12.47 8.28
N LEU A 55 14.73 -11.87 7.12
CA LEU A 55 15.66 -12.46 6.16
C LEU A 55 17.08 -12.54 6.75
N ALA A 56 17.77 -13.67 6.53
CA ALA A 56 19.13 -13.87 7.03
C ALA A 56 20.07 -12.71 6.62
N PRO A 57 20.94 -12.23 7.52
CA PRO A 57 21.84 -11.11 7.25
C PRO A 57 22.76 -11.36 6.06
N GLU A 58 23.11 -12.61 5.76
CA GLU A 58 23.90 -13.00 4.58
C GLU A 58 23.19 -12.69 3.26
N LYS A 59 21.85 -12.88 3.21
CA LYS A 59 21.05 -12.53 2.04
C LYS A 59 20.88 -11.01 1.91
N ARG A 60 20.85 -10.29 3.03
CA ARG A 60 20.84 -8.82 3.05
C ARG A 60 22.19 -8.23 2.66
N ALA A 61 23.29 -8.91 3.03
CA ALA A 61 24.65 -8.51 2.69
C ALA A 61 24.89 -8.43 1.18
N ARG A 62 24.18 -9.26 0.40
CA ARG A 62 24.23 -9.24 -1.07
C ARG A 62 23.78 -7.90 -1.68
N TYR A 63 22.96 -7.15 -0.97
CA TYR A 63 22.40 -5.88 -1.44
C TYR A 63 23.04 -4.68 -0.74
N THR A 64 24.16 -4.87 -0.02
CA THR A 64 24.79 -3.81 0.79
C THR A 64 25.11 -2.58 -0.04
N GLY A 65 24.54 -1.44 0.33
CA GLY A 65 24.71 -0.16 -0.37
C GLY A 65 23.72 0.06 -1.51
N GLU A 66 22.72 -0.81 -1.63
CA GLU A 66 21.67 -0.76 -2.65
C GLU A 66 20.28 -0.67 -2.02
N TYR A 67 19.32 -0.22 -2.81
CA TYR A 67 17.89 -0.24 -2.52
C TYR A 67 17.29 -1.51 -3.09
N VAL A 68 16.41 -2.15 -2.32
CA VAL A 68 15.67 -3.33 -2.75
C VAL A 68 14.20 -2.99 -2.88
N ALA A 69 13.58 -3.48 -3.94
CA ALA A 69 12.14 -3.48 -4.13
C ALA A 69 11.60 -4.86 -3.76
N ILE A 70 10.67 -4.89 -2.81
CA ILE A 70 10.07 -6.11 -2.26
C ILE A 70 8.59 -6.10 -2.60
N HIS A 71 8.14 -7.19 -3.17
CA HIS A 71 6.75 -7.41 -3.51
C HIS A 71 6.38 -8.87 -3.22
N LEU A 72 5.29 -9.10 -2.47
CA LEU A 72 4.81 -10.45 -2.13
C LEU A 72 5.89 -11.33 -1.46
N HIS A 73 6.62 -10.77 -0.48
CA HIS A 73 7.71 -11.47 0.22
C HIS A 73 8.85 -11.96 -0.69
N ALA A 74 9.09 -11.25 -1.81
CA ALA A 74 10.21 -11.52 -2.69
C ALA A 74 10.87 -10.22 -3.15
N VAL A 75 12.20 -10.23 -3.27
CA VAL A 75 12.94 -9.13 -3.90
C VAL A 75 12.69 -9.20 -5.41
N VAL A 76 12.01 -8.21 -5.95
CA VAL A 76 11.63 -8.16 -7.37
C VAL A 76 12.57 -7.31 -8.22
N ASP A 77 13.30 -6.38 -7.61
CA ASP A 77 14.29 -5.51 -8.25
C ASP A 77 15.22 -4.91 -7.17
N HIS A 78 16.41 -4.44 -7.56
CA HIS A 78 17.33 -3.71 -6.68
C HIS A 78 18.15 -2.72 -7.49
N ASP A 79 18.57 -1.61 -6.88
CA ASP A 79 19.42 -0.61 -7.52
C ASP A 79 20.15 0.26 -6.50
N LYS A 80 21.28 0.86 -6.87
CA LYS A 80 21.97 1.86 -6.04
C LYS A 80 21.20 3.18 -5.92
N SER A 81 20.38 3.51 -6.90
CA SER A 81 19.59 4.75 -6.93
C SER A 81 18.12 4.47 -6.64
N GLU A 82 17.63 4.97 -5.49
CA GLU A 82 16.21 4.90 -5.10
C GLU A 82 15.29 5.42 -6.21
N GLU A 83 15.65 6.56 -6.84
CA GLU A 83 14.83 7.19 -7.87
C GLU A 83 14.74 6.34 -9.14
N ALA A 84 15.85 5.72 -9.55
CA ALA A 84 15.89 4.83 -10.70
C ALA A 84 15.06 3.57 -10.44
N LEU A 85 15.24 2.95 -9.27
CA LEU A 85 14.46 1.80 -8.82
C LEU A 85 12.96 2.13 -8.79
N ARG A 86 12.60 3.26 -8.18
CA ARG A 86 11.20 3.70 -8.10
C ARG A 86 10.59 3.92 -9.48
N LYS A 87 11.32 4.52 -10.41
CA LYS A 87 10.84 4.73 -11.79
C LYS A 87 10.61 3.39 -12.51
N ARG A 88 11.54 2.43 -12.37
CA ARG A 88 11.40 1.08 -12.94
C ARG A 88 10.23 0.31 -12.35
N ILE A 89 10.12 0.30 -11.02
CA ILE A 89 9.00 -0.34 -10.32
C ILE A 89 7.68 0.32 -10.71
N ARG A 90 7.64 1.64 -10.85
CA ARG A 90 6.42 2.33 -11.28
C ARG A 90 6.03 2.00 -12.72
N ALA A 91 7.00 1.86 -13.61
CA ALA A 91 6.76 1.43 -14.99
C ALA A 91 6.27 -0.03 -15.08
N LYS A 92 6.83 -0.92 -14.24
CA LYS A 92 6.55 -2.37 -14.27
C LYS A 92 5.30 -2.79 -13.48
N TYR A 93 5.10 -2.21 -12.30
CA TYR A 93 4.03 -2.59 -11.36
C TYR A 93 2.90 -1.56 -11.24
N GLY A 94 3.02 -0.40 -11.89
CA GLY A 94 1.98 0.62 -11.95
C GLY A 94 1.53 1.10 -10.56
N LYS A 95 0.26 0.91 -10.23
CA LYS A 95 -0.37 1.37 -8.96
C LYS A 95 -0.22 0.40 -7.80
N THR A 96 0.49 -0.70 -7.99
CA THR A 96 0.66 -1.74 -6.97
C THR A 96 1.58 -1.24 -5.84
N ALA A 97 1.23 -1.52 -4.59
CA ALA A 97 2.16 -1.31 -3.48
C ALA A 97 3.34 -2.28 -3.59
N VAL A 98 4.53 -1.69 -3.66
CA VAL A 98 5.83 -2.36 -3.62
C VAL A 98 6.64 -1.61 -2.56
N LEU A 99 7.17 -2.35 -1.59
CA LEU A 99 8.07 -1.80 -0.59
C LEU A 99 9.42 -1.51 -1.23
N ILE A 100 9.94 -0.29 -1.08
CA ILE A 100 11.33 0.05 -1.40
C ILE A 100 12.04 0.31 -0.09
N ALA A 101 13.07 -0.49 0.20
CA ALA A 101 13.83 -0.40 1.44
C ALA A 101 15.34 -0.33 1.15
N PRO A 102 16.12 0.48 1.88
CA PRO A 102 17.58 0.42 1.82
C PRO A 102 18.08 -0.90 2.43
N SER A 103 19.20 -1.40 1.93
CA SER A 103 19.83 -2.61 2.46
C SER A 103 20.34 -2.48 3.90
N HIS A 104 20.59 -1.26 4.36
CA HIS A 104 21.06 -0.97 5.70
C HIS A 104 20.39 0.30 6.25
N GLY A 105 20.01 0.23 7.52
CA GLY A 105 19.42 1.36 8.24
C GLY A 105 17.91 1.28 8.32
N ARG A 106 17.42 1.25 9.56
CA ARG A 106 16.03 1.47 9.91
C ARG A 106 15.66 2.88 9.47
N ARG A 107 14.79 3.04 8.48
CA ARG A 107 14.21 4.36 8.15
C ARG A 107 12.73 4.26 7.87
N GLU A 108 12.06 5.31 8.34
CA GLU A 108 10.62 5.44 8.49
C GLU A 108 9.87 5.26 7.16
N LEU A 109 8.75 4.56 7.25
CA LEU A 109 7.82 4.23 6.19
C LEU A 109 7.44 5.47 5.36
N ARG A 110 8.13 5.70 4.22
CA ARG A 110 7.65 6.63 3.19
C ARG A 110 6.77 5.86 2.22
N ILE A 111 5.48 5.79 2.55
CA ILE A 111 4.44 5.32 1.64
C ILE A 111 4.39 6.30 0.48
N VAL A 112 4.96 5.94 -0.67
CA VAL A 112 4.90 6.78 -1.87
C VAL A 112 3.60 6.53 -2.63
N SER A 113 2.48 6.79 -1.95
CA SER A 113 1.16 6.82 -2.57
C SER A 113 0.88 8.23 -3.08
N THR A 114 1.22 8.49 -4.34
CA THR A 114 0.77 9.72 -5.01
C THR A 114 -0.71 9.60 -5.32
N ARG A 115 -1.55 10.02 -4.36
CA ARG A 115 -2.71 10.92 -4.55
C ARG A 115 -3.30 11.36 -3.20
N LEU A 116 -2.66 12.37 -2.61
CA LEU A 116 -3.36 13.47 -1.95
C LEU A 116 -3.48 14.55 -3.03
N THR A 117 -4.60 14.57 -3.73
CA THR A 117 -5.07 15.75 -4.46
C THR A 117 -6.31 16.19 -3.69
N PRO A 118 -6.25 17.24 -2.87
CA PRO A 118 -7.44 18.01 -2.57
C PRO A 118 -7.79 18.78 -3.84
N SER A 119 -8.98 18.53 -4.37
CA SER A 119 -9.70 19.47 -5.23
C SER A 119 -11.10 19.55 -4.68
#